data_AF-A0A514C1V6-F1
#
_entry.id   AF-A0A514C1V6-F1
#
_cell.length_a   1.000
_cell.length_b   1.000
_cell.length_c   1.000
_cell.angle_alpha   90.00
_cell.angle_beta   90.00
_cell.angle_gamma   90.00
#
_symmetry.space_group_name_H-M   'P 1'
#
loop_
_entity.id
_entity.type
_entity.pdbx_description
1 polymer ?
#
loop_
_entity_poly.entity_id
_entity_poly.type
_entity_poly.pdbx_seq_one_letter_code
_entity_poly.pdbx_strand_id
1 'polypeptide(L)'
;MTDAYRIRPVRTWLLARDAYLGGLTAETVCRMYDLGLSAFRRRARKYSWRRMDNVGDPASERDRSIYDDVEVEEQIETARLRFLQTLEQGKALEALRWRKLWGELRTESAAFDAAFFRDMTPEEISAFHASPHEYEDEDTEEDAALLSAPRRDVHDED
;
A
#
# COMPACT_ATOMS: atom_id res chain seq x y z
N MET A 1 4.50 -45.31 5.34
CA MET A 1 5.75 -45.48 4.55
C MET A 1 6.25 -44.09 4.21
N THR A 2 7.33 -43.68 4.89
CA THR A 2 7.94 -42.36 4.84
C THR A 2 8.62 -42.17 3.48
N ASP A 3 8.05 -41.27 2.67
CA ASP A 3 8.58 -40.94 1.35
C ASP A 3 10.02 -40.43 1.48
N ALA A 4 10.92 -41.06 0.72
CA ALA A 4 12.34 -40.77 0.73
C ALA A 4 12.55 -39.29 0.42
N TYR A 5 13.48 -38.67 1.15
CA TYR A 5 13.86 -37.26 1.02
C TYR A 5 14.07 -36.89 -0.45
N ARG A 6 13.03 -36.36 -1.12
CA ARG A 6 13.05 -36.14 -2.57
C ARG A 6 13.88 -34.89 -2.83
N ILE A 7 15.18 -35.09 -3.01
CA ILE A 7 16.11 -34.02 -3.35
C ILE A 7 15.70 -33.49 -4.72
N ARG A 8 15.07 -32.32 -4.76
CA ARG A 8 14.69 -31.66 -6.00
C ARG A 8 15.92 -31.08 -6.70
N PRO A 9 15.97 -31.14 -8.04
CA PRO A 9 17.07 -30.56 -8.79
C PRO A 9 17.15 -29.05 -8.58
N VAL A 10 18.35 -28.48 -8.71
CA VAL A 10 18.61 -27.05 -8.48
C VAL A 10 17.71 -26.16 -9.34
N ARG A 11 17.42 -26.58 -10.58
CA ARG A 11 16.51 -25.86 -11.49
C ARG A 11 15.11 -25.66 -10.90
N THR A 12 14.56 -26.64 -10.19
CA THR A 12 13.25 -26.52 -9.52
C THR A 12 13.27 -25.47 -8.42
N TRP A 13 14.39 -25.37 -7.68
CA TRP A 13 14.56 -24.35 -6.65
C TRP A 13 14.69 -22.94 -7.21
N LEU A 14 15.33 -22.77 -8.37
CA LEU A 14 15.44 -21.48 -9.06
C LEU A 14 14.08 -21.02 -9.60
N LEU A 15 13.34 -21.90 -10.28
CA LEU A 15 11.98 -21.60 -10.75
C LEU A 15 11.03 -21.25 -9.60
N ALA A 16 11.15 -21.96 -8.47
CA ALA A 16 10.39 -21.67 -7.27
C ALA A 16 10.75 -20.31 -6.65
N ARG A 17 12.05 -19.95 -6.63
CA ARG A 17 12.51 -18.63 -6.18
C ARG A 17 11.93 -17.53 -7.08
N ASP A 18 12.05 -17.68 -8.39
CA ASP A 18 11.64 -16.64 -9.34
C ASP A 18 10.11 -16.43 -9.27
N ALA A 19 9.33 -17.50 -9.13
CA ALA A 19 7.89 -17.40 -8.91
C ALA A 19 7.51 -16.75 -7.56
N TYR A 20 8.28 -17.00 -6.51
CA TYR A 20 8.07 -16.39 -5.18
C TYR A 20 8.40 -14.90 -5.16
N LEU A 21 9.50 -14.51 -5.82
CA LEU A 21 9.91 -13.12 -6.01
C LEU A 21 8.97 -12.39 -6.97
N GLY A 22 8.41 -13.08 -7.97
CA GLY A 22 7.35 -12.57 -8.86
C GLY A 22 5.96 -12.45 -8.22
N GLY A 23 5.86 -12.51 -6.88
CA GLY A 23 4.65 -12.19 -6.13
C GLY A 23 3.82 -13.37 -5.60
N LEU A 24 4.07 -14.61 -6.05
CA LEU A 24 3.31 -15.76 -5.55
C LEU A 24 3.64 -16.05 -4.07
N THR A 25 2.66 -16.60 -3.34
CA THR A 25 2.88 -17.01 -1.93
C THR A 25 3.77 -18.25 -1.83
N ALA A 26 4.49 -18.41 -0.72
CA ALA A 26 5.36 -19.56 -0.51
C ALA A 26 4.60 -20.89 -0.55
N GLU A 27 3.36 -20.90 -0.05
CA GLU A 27 2.45 -22.04 -0.07
C GLU A 27 2.05 -22.41 -1.51
N THR A 28 1.74 -21.40 -2.34
CA THR A 28 1.40 -21.60 -3.75
C THR A 28 2.58 -22.15 -4.54
N VAL A 29 3.76 -21.55 -4.36
CA VAL A 29 5.02 -22.01 -4.99
C VAL A 29 5.36 -23.42 -4.57
N CYS A 30 5.26 -23.75 -3.28
CA CYS A 30 5.55 -25.09 -2.78
C CYS A 30 4.63 -26.15 -3.36
N ARG A 31 3.34 -25.83 -3.53
CA ARG A 31 2.36 -26.71 -4.18
C ARG A 31 2.65 -26.90 -5.67
N MET A 32 3.03 -25.84 -6.40
CA MET A 32 3.32 -25.91 -7.83
C MET A 32 4.57 -26.73 -8.15
N TYR A 33 5.61 -26.61 -7.33
CA TYR A 33 6.92 -27.24 -7.57
C TYR A 33 7.18 -28.50 -6.72
N ASP A 34 6.16 -28.99 -6.01
CA ASP A 34 6.22 -30.17 -5.14
C ASP A 34 7.40 -30.10 -4.14
N LEU A 35 7.45 -28.96 -3.42
CA LEU A 35 8.46 -28.61 -2.42
C LEU A 35 7.88 -28.60 -1.01
N GLY A 36 8.69 -29.00 -0.03
CA GLY A 36 8.35 -28.85 1.38
C GLY A 36 8.47 -27.40 1.83
N LEU A 37 7.40 -26.83 2.40
CA LEU A 37 7.34 -25.44 2.87
C LEU A 37 8.46 -25.09 3.87
N SER A 38 8.74 -26.00 4.82
CA SER A 38 9.82 -25.81 5.81
C SER A 38 11.21 -25.78 5.16
N ALA A 39 11.44 -26.60 4.13
CA ALA A 39 12.70 -26.61 3.37
C ALA A 39 12.85 -25.35 2.53
N PHE A 40 11.76 -24.90 1.90
CA PHE A 40 11.71 -23.64 1.16
C PHE A 40 12.00 -22.43 2.04
N ARG A 41 11.32 -22.29 3.19
CA ARG A 41 11.56 -21.17 4.13
C ARG A 41 12.99 -21.15 4.69
N ARG A 42 13.57 -22.31 4.96
CA ARG A 42 14.98 -22.43 5.39
C ARG A 42 15.94 -21.97 4.30
N ARG A 43 15.66 -22.36 3.05
CA ARG A 43 16.46 -21.98 1.88
C ARG A 43 16.32 -20.48 1.57
N ALA A 44 15.11 -19.96 1.61
CA ALA A 44 14.81 -18.54 1.44
C ALA A 44 15.55 -17.67 2.48
N ARG A 45 15.63 -18.11 3.75
CA ARG A 45 16.45 -17.43 4.77
C ARG A 45 17.94 -17.50 4.47
N LYS A 46 18.44 -18.68 4.06
CA LYS A 46 19.87 -18.92 3.83
C LYS A 46 20.42 -18.13 2.65
N TYR A 47 19.60 -17.93 1.62
CA TYR A 47 19.99 -17.27 0.37
C TYR A 47 19.29 -15.93 0.17
N SER A 48 18.77 -15.33 1.24
CA SER A 48 18.16 -13.99 1.24
C SER A 48 17.04 -13.80 0.20
N TRP A 49 16.22 -14.82 -0.03
CA TRP A 49 15.06 -14.71 -0.94
C TRP A 49 13.84 -14.10 -0.27
N ARG A 50 13.87 -13.84 1.04
CA ARG A 50 12.72 -13.24 1.72
C ARG A 50 12.55 -11.82 1.21
N ARG A 51 11.31 -11.39 1.01
CA ARG A 51 11.02 -10.00 0.60
C ARG A 51 11.65 -8.98 1.56
N MET A 52 11.62 -9.27 2.86
CA MET A 52 12.30 -8.49 3.90
C MET A 52 13.83 -8.45 3.80
N ASP A 53 14.46 -9.46 3.18
CA ASP A 53 15.93 -9.51 2.99
C ASP A 53 16.35 -8.77 1.70
N ASN A 54 15.42 -8.47 0.80
CA ASN A 54 15.67 -7.71 -0.42
C ASN A 54 15.39 -6.23 -0.13
N VAL A 55 16.45 -5.50 0.26
CA VAL A 55 16.45 -4.05 0.59
C VAL A 55 16.18 -3.16 -0.65
N GLY A 56 15.56 -3.70 -1.69
CA GLY A 56 15.23 -3.00 -2.93
C GLY A 56 14.00 -3.55 -3.65
N ASP A 57 13.18 -4.39 -2.99
CA ASP A 57 11.86 -4.75 -3.50
C ASP A 57 10.86 -3.70 -2.99
N PRO A 58 10.27 -2.84 -3.86
CA PRO A 58 9.33 -1.77 -3.48
C PRO A 58 7.98 -2.28 -2.92
N ALA A 59 7.93 -3.51 -2.41
CA ALA A 59 6.86 -3.95 -1.53
C ALA A 59 6.99 -3.37 -0.09
N SER A 60 8.00 -2.54 0.20
CA SER A 60 8.24 -1.98 1.55
C SER A 60 7.66 -0.58 1.79
N GLU A 61 7.17 0.12 0.78
CA GLU A 61 6.20 1.21 0.95
C GLU A 61 4.91 0.71 0.31
N ARG A 62 3.87 0.49 1.14
CA ARG A 62 2.52 0.41 0.56
C ARG A 62 2.35 1.70 -0.22
N ASP A 63 2.20 1.57 -1.53
CA ASP A 63 1.90 2.67 -2.41
C ASP A 63 0.71 3.43 -1.80
N ARG A 64 0.99 4.61 -1.25
CA ARG A 64 -0.02 5.44 -0.61
C ARG A 64 -0.71 6.33 -1.62
N SER A 65 -0.23 6.36 -2.86
CA SER A 65 -0.85 7.13 -3.93
C SER A 65 -2.26 6.66 -4.25
N ILE A 66 -2.58 5.40 -3.93
CA ILE A 66 -3.96 4.85 -3.97
C ILE A 66 -4.94 5.55 -3.02
N TYR A 67 -4.45 6.45 -2.16
CA TYR A 67 -5.25 7.25 -1.24
C TYR A 67 -5.10 8.76 -1.51
N ASP A 68 -4.35 9.17 -2.54
CA ASP A 68 -4.14 10.59 -2.85
C ASP A 68 -5.43 11.25 -3.37
N ASP A 69 -6.34 10.45 -3.91
CA ASP A 69 -7.68 10.85 -4.38
C ASP A 69 -8.74 10.85 -3.26
N VAL A 70 -8.42 10.33 -2.07
CA VAL A 70 -9.40 10.19 -0.99
C VAL A 70 -9.45 11.46 -0.14
N GLU A 71 -10.40 12.34 -0.48
CA GLU A 71 -10.65 13.59 0.25
C GLU A 71 -11.09 13.33 1.70
N VAL A 72 -10.74 14.24 2.61
CA VAL A 72 -11.09 14.15 4.05
C VAL A 72 -12.62 14.17 4.23
N GLU A 73 -13.32 14.93 3.40
CA GLU A 73 -14.78 15.03 3.34
C GLU A 73 -15.42 13.66 3.01
N GLU A 74 -14.83 12.92 2.08
CA GLU A 74 -15.30 11.57 1.73
C GLU A 74 -15.09 10.58 2.89
N GLN A 75 -14.00 10.72 3.64
CA GLN A 75 -13.75 9.89 4.83
C GLN A 75 -14.78 10.19 5.94
N ILE A 76 -15.11 11.46 6.15
CA ILE A 76 -16.14 11.91 7.09
C ILE A 76 -17.51 11.34 6.70
N GLU A 77 -17.89 11.44 5.43
CA GLU A 77 -19.17 10.92 4.94
C GLU A 77 -19.22 9.39 5.01
N THR A 78 -18.11 8.71 4.68
CA THR A 78 -18.01 7.26 4.81
C THR A 78 -18.24 6.80 6.26
N ALA A 79 -17.62 7.47 7.25
CA ALA A 79 -17.83 7.16 8.66
C ALA A 79 -19.29 7.36 9.09
N ARG A 80 -19.96 8.40 8.58
CA ARG A 80 -21.39 8.66 8.81
C ARG A 80 -22.28 7.57 8.22
N LEU A 81 -22.03 7.16 6.97
CA LEU A 81 -22.79 6.11 6.30
C LEU A 81 -22.64 4.76 7.03
N ARG A 82 -21.44 4.42 7.52
CA ARG A 82 -21.21 3.21 8.32
C ARG A 82 -21.91 3.26 9.67
N PHE A 83 -21.95 4.42 10.31
CA PHE A 83 -22.75 4.62 11.52
C PHE A 83 -24.24 4.33 11.26
N LEU A 84 -24.83 4.91 10.22
CA LEU A 84 -26.24 4.69 9.87
C LEU A 84 -26.51 3.21 9.56
N GLN A 85 -25.67 2.59 8.72
CA GLN A 85 -25.78 1.18 8.36
C GLN A 85 -25.74 0.25 9.59
N THR A 86 -24.80 0.48 10.52
CA THR A 86 -24.64 -0.37 11.70
C THR A 86 -25.74 -0.15 12.73
N LEU A 87 -26.31 1.05 12.78
CA LEU A 87 -27.48 1.37 13.59
C LEU A 87 -28.71 0.60 13.08
N GLU A 88 -28.97 0.61 11.77
CA GLU A 88 -30.06 -0.15 11.13
C GLU A 88 -29.93 -1.66 11.35
N GLN A 89 -28.70 -2.18 11.41
CA GLN A 89 -28.41 -3.60 11.69
C GLN A 89 -28.56 -3.97 13.18
N GLY A 90 -28.88 -3.02 14.07
CA GLY A 90 -29.00 -3.25 15.51
C GLY A 90 -27.66 -3.49 16.22
N LYS A 91 -26.52 -3.20 15.58
CA LYS A 91 -25.18 -3.40 16.13
C LYS A 91 -24.75 -2.19 16.97
N ALA A 92 -25.39 -1.99 18.11
CA ALA A 92 -25.26 -0.79 18.93
C ALA A 92 -23.79 -0.42 19.28
N LEU A 93 -22.95 -1.39 19.65
CA LEU A 93 -21.55 -1.12 19.99
C LEU A 93 -20.71 -0.70 18.78
N GLU A 94 -21.00 -1.25 17.60
CA GLU A 94 -20.31 -0.88 16.36
C GLU A 94 -20.74 0.51 15.89
N ALA A 95 -22.05 0.81 15.98
CA ALA A 95 -22.58 2.14 15.71
C ALA A 95 -21.95 3.23 16.60
N LEU A 96 -21.73 2.94 17.89
CA LEU A 96 -21.04 3.88 18.79
C LEU A 96 -19.60 4.16 18.35
N ARG A 97 -18.87 3.15 17.83
CA ARG A 97 -17.51 3.32 17.33
C ARG A 97 -17.48 4.18 16.07
N TRP A 98 -18.37 3.92 15.12
CA TRP A 98 -18.48 4.73 13.90
C TRP A 98 -18.92 6.16 14.19
N ARG A 99 -19.86 6.35 15.12
CA ARG A 99 -20.27 7.69 15.57
C ARG A 99 -19.12 8.46 16.21
N LYS A 100 -18.29 7.79 17.02
CA LYS A 100 -17.11 8.41 17.62
C LYS A 100 -16.10 8.82 16.55
N LEU A 101 -15.74 7.91 15.64
CA LEU A 101 -14.82 8.20 14.53
C LEU A 101 -15.32 9.37 13.68
N TRP A 102 -16.60 9.38 13.31
CA TRP A 102 -17.20 10.48 12.56
C TRP A 102 -17.06 11.83 13.28
N GLY A 103 -17.29 11.86 14.60
CA GLY A 103 -17.12 13.08 15.40
C GLY A 103 -15.66 13.53 15.50
N GLU A 104 -14.72 12.59 15.63
CA GLU A 104 -13.28 12.88 15.67
C GLU A 104 -12.80 13.48 14.33
N LEU A 105 -13.14 12.85 13.20
CA LEU A 105 -12.78 13.36 11.87
C LEU A 105 -13.35 14.75 11.60
N ARG A 106 -14.61 15.01 11.98
CA ARG A 106 -15.21 16.35 11.86
C ARG A 106 -14.50 17.41 12.71
N THR A 107 -14.05 17.02 13.90
CA THR A 107 -13.34 17.94 14.80
C THR A 107 -11.96 18.27 14.24
N GLU A 108 -11.27 17.26 13.70
CA GLU A 108 -9.96 17.41 13.08
C GLU A 108 -10.03 18.26 11.81
N SER A 109 -10.99 17.99 10.91
CA SER A 109 -11.25 18.81 9.71
C SER A 109 -11.56 20.27 10.09
N ALA A 110 -12.46 20.50 11.04
CA ALA A 110 -12.77 21.87 11.48
C ALA A 110 -11.56 22.58 12.14
N ALA A 111 -10.70 21.85 12.84
CA ALA A 111 -9.47 22.39 13.42
C ALA A 111 -8.43 22.70 12.34
N PHE A 112 -8.32 21.85 11.31
CA PHE A 112 -7.48 22.09 10.14
C PHE A 112 -7.95 23.33 9.39
N ASP A 113 -9.23 23.43 9.07
CA ASP A 113 -9.82 24.59 8.38
C ASP A 113 -9.58 25.88 9.18
N ALA A 114 -9.84 25.87 10.49
CA ALA A 114 -9.61 27.04 11.34
C ALA A 114 -8.12 27.44 11.43
N ALA A 115 -7.20 26.49 11.29
CA ALA A 115 -5.77 26.76 11.27
C ALA A 115 -5.30 27.26 9.89
N PHE A 116 -5.78 26.64 8.82
CA PHE A 116 -5.40 26.91 7.43
C PHE A 116 -5.97 28.25 6.95
N PHE A 117 -7.25 28.49 7.22
CA PHE A 117 -7.97 29.71 6.82
C PHE A 117 -7.96 30.81 7.88
N ARG A 118 -7.06 30.74 8.87
CA ARG A 118 -7.03 31.68 10.01
C ARG A 118 -7.04 33.15 9.60
N ASP A 119 -6.29 33.48 8.56
CA ASP A 119 -6.09 34.84 8.08
C ASP A 119 -6.96 35.17 6.85
N MET A 120 -7.89 34.28 6.48
CA MET A 120 -8.77 34.42 5.33
C MET A 120 -10.19 34.81 5.76
N THR A 121 -10.83 35.64 4.95
CA THR A 121 -12.23 36.01 5.12
C THR A 121 -13.16 34.88 4.68
N PRO A 122 -14.40 34.80 5.19
CA PRO A 122 -15.38 33.79 4.76
C PRO A 122 -15.62 33.76 3.25
N GLU A 123 -15.50 34.91 2.58
CA GLU A 123 -15.65 35.04 1.12
C GLU A 123 -14.46 34.41 0.38
N GLU A 124 -13.24 34.58 0.88
CA GLU A 124 -12.03 33.95 0.34
C GLU A 124 -12.02 32.43 0.59
N ILE A 125 -12.50 31.98 1.75
CA ILE A 125 -12.68 30.55 2.05
C ILE A 125 -13.70 29.91 1.10
N SER A 126 -14.84 30.57 0.90
CA SER A 126 -15.86 30.09 -0.04
C SER A 126 -15.37 30.09 -1.48
N ALA A 127 -14.55 31.06 -1.88
CA ALA A 127 -13.94 31.10 -3.21
C ALA A 127 -12.90 29.98 -3.40
N PHE A 128 -12.13 29.66 -2.35
CA PHE A 128 -11.18 28.54 -2.35
C PHE A 128 -11.89 27.19 -2.56
N HIS A 129 -12.95 26.91 -1.79
CA HIS A 129 -13.75 25.68 -1.96
C HIS A 129 -14.55 25.63 -3.29
N ALA A 130 -14.85 26.78 -3.89
CA ALA A 130 -15.59 26.85 -5.15
C ALA A 130 -14.68 26.77 -6.39
N SER A 131 -13.37 26.89 -6.23
CA SER A 131 -12.41 26.71 -7.33
C SER A 131 -12.33 25.21 -7.66
N PRO A 132 -12.59 24.80 -8.91
CA PRO A 132 -12.25 23.45 -9.34
C PRO A 132 -10.74 23.29 -9.20
N HIS A 133 -10.30 22.38 -8.33
CA HIS A 133 -8.93 21.89 -8.42
C HIS A 133 -8.84 21.07 -9.71
N GLU A 134 -8.54 21.73 -10.82
CA GLU A 134 -7.95 21.06 -11.97
C GLU A 134 -6.62 20.53 -11.47
N TYR A 135 -6.58 19.24 -11.14
CA TYR A 135 -5.34 18.48 -11.19
C TYR A 135 -4.92 18.52 -12.67
N GLU A 136 -4.17 19.56 -13.04
CA GLU A 136 -3.38 19.49 -14.26
C GLU A 136 -2.42 18.32 -14.03
N ASP A 137 -2.75 17.14 -14.58
CA ASP A 137 -1.82 16.06 -14.82
C ASP A 137 -0.75 16.60 -15.80
N GLU A 138 0.09 17.54 -15.35
CA GLU A 138 1.35 17.86 -15.99
C GLU A 138 2.34 16.73 -15.64
N ASP A 139 2.03 15.52 -16.13
CA ASP A 139 3.03 14.51 -16.44
C ASP A 139 3.99 15.13 -17.45
N THR A 140 4.94 15.93 -16.96
CA THR A 140 5.88 16.61 -17.83
C THR A 140 6.84 15.56 -18.36
N GLU A 141 7.19 15.67 -19.63
CA GLU A 141 8.16 14.81 -20.33
C GLU A 141 9.50 14.68 -19.56
N GLU A 142 9.80 15.64 -18.66
CA GLU A 142 10.92 15.65 -17.71
C GLU A 142 10.84 14.58 -16.62
N ASP A 143 9.66 14.27 -16.06
CA ASP A 143 9.51 13.27 -14.98
C ASP A 143 9.65 11.84 -15.50
N ALA A 144 9.17 11.57 -16.72
CA ALA A 144 9.39 10.31 -17.43
C ALA A 144 10.89 10.09 -17.75
N ALA A 145 11.65 11.16 -18.01
CA ALA A 145 13.08 11.08 -18.26
C ALA A 145 13.90 10.78 -16.97
N LEU A 146 13.46 11.27 -15.81
CA LEU A 146 14.09 11.01 -14.52
C LEU A 146 13.91 9.55 -14.05
N LEU A 147 12.78 8.92 -14.39
CA LEU A 147 12.49 7.51 -14.07
C LEU A 147 13.12 6.51 -15.04
N SER A 148 13.44 6.94 -16.27
CA SER A 148 14.09 6.10 -17.30
C SER A 148 15.63 6.14 -17.25
N ALA A 149 16.24 6.94 -16.37
CA ALA A 149 17.69 7.04 -16.30
C ALA A 149 18.30 5.68 -15.86
N PRO A 150 19.13 5.02 -16.69
CA PRO A 150 19.83 3.84 -16.24
C PRO A 150 20.75 4.22 -15.06
N ARG A 151 20.71 3.45 -13.98
CA ARG A 151 21.71 3.54 -12.91
C ARG A 151 23.08 3.49 -13.57
N ARG A 152 23.86 4.57 -13.46
CA ARG A 152 25.26 4.58 -13.86
C ARG A 152 25.95 3.45 -13.10
N ASP A 153 26.31 2.40 -13.83
CA ASP A 153 27.28 1.42 -13.36
C ASP A 153 28.59 2.19 -13.15
N VAL A 154 28.85 2.55 -11.89
CA VAL A 154 30.19 2.88 -11.44
C VAL A 154 30.88 1.55 -11.23
N HIS A 155 31.49 1.02 -12.29
CA HIS A 155 32.55 0.04 -12.15
C HIS A 155 33.82 0.56 -12.81
N ASP A 156 34.81 0.70 -11.92
CA ASP A 156 36.20 1.04 -12.16
C ASP A 156 36.84 0.17 -13.26
N GLU A 157 37.57 0.80 -14.17
CA GLU A 157 38.69 0.20 -14.86
C GLU A 157 39.96 0.95 -14.45
N ASP A 158 40.81 0.29 -13.66
CA ASP A 158 42.27 0.29 -13.78
C ASP A 158 42.85 -0.92 -13.01
#